data_AF-A0A835DBF0-F1
#
_entry.id   AF-A0A835DBF0-F1
#
_cell.length_a   1.000
_cell.length_b   1.000
_cell.length_c   1.000
_cell.angle_alpha   90.00
_cell.angle_beta   90.00
_cell.angle_gamma   90.00
#
_symmetry.space_group_name_H-M   'P 1'
#
loop_
_entity.id
_entity.type
_entity.pdbx_description
1 polymer ?
#
loop_
_entity_poly.entity_id
_entity_poly.type
_entity_poly.pdbx_seq_one_letter_code
_entity_poly.pdbx_strand_id
1 'polypeptide(L)'
;MEGENQAEKALILIRSRICNPSYIFTPFSDSPESNYSKLKFIISNSVTDFFIACNNSTLLLGPRGCGKIAVCSLFRVNCIRDADQLLEKRVRSHFSHRKLLFLPPSKEELQKLLEHILSLPIDSSFSHDYAIEFNAKLHKIVGDCRFTEIVDTLSGSDSTVNHLLKFLFRAVCCMDLDFGFLTLENSKTAILSIQRQPKLECLQADCSILELYILVCMMRLEDKEQNSYNFNSVMKEYKGIHDSYQTSDYYARNVCLRAFEHLLQCELICFTENRGQSQSVEFRPVKLLISSHELYPGLKSNRSCPVSCL
;
A
#
# COMPACT_ATOMS: atom_id res chain seq x y z
N MET A 1 -30.50 30.38 8.39
CA MET A 1 -30.88 29.23 7.54
C MET A 1 -29.62 28.80 6.83
N GLU A 2 -28.82 27.96 7.50
CA GLU A 2 -27.58 27.42 6.95
C GLU A 2 -27.95 26.44 5.84
N GLY A 3 -27.69 26.81 4.59
CA GLY A 3 -27.82 25.88 3.48
C GLY A 3 -26.72 24.85 3.62
N GLU A 4 -27.07 23.64 4.09
CA GLU A 4 -26.14 22.52 4.18
C GLU A 4 -25.45 22.34 2.82
N ASN A 5 -24.11 22.40 2.82
CA ASN A 5 -23.30 22.35 1.61
C ASN A 5 -23.54 20.99 0.91
N GLN A 6 -24.13 21.02 -0.28
CA GLN A 6 -24.44 19.82 -1.07
C GLN A 6 -23.18 18.98 -1.34
N ALA A 7 -22.03 19.64 -1.48
CA ALA A 7 -20.72 18.99 -1.63
C ALA A 7 -20.34 18.17 -0.40
N GLU A 8 -20.59 18.70 0.81
CA GLU A 8 -20.29 18.02 2.05
C GLU A 8 -21.16 16.76 2.23
N LYS A 9 -22.46 16.86 1.93
CA LYS A 9 -23.36 15.70 1.92
C LYS A 9 -22.92 14.65 0.90
N ALA A 10 -22.52 15.07 -0.29
CA ALA A 10 -22.07 14.15 -1.34
C ALA A 10 -20.80 13.41 -0.90
N LEU A 11 -19.86 14.13 -0.29
CA LEU A 11 -18.63 13.57 0.24
C LEU A 11 -18.88 12.61 1.41
N ILE A 12 -19.80 12.93 2.33
CA ILE A 12 -20.21 12.01 3.41
C ILE A 12 -20.84 10.75 2.83
N LEU A 13 -21.72 10.88 1.83
CA LEU A 13 -22.35 9.74 1.17
C LEU A 13 -21.31 8.84 0.49
N ILE A 14 -20.42 9.42 -0.32
CA ILE A 14 -19.38 8.66 -1.02
C ILE A 14 -18.44 7.97 -0.01
N ARG A 15 -18.03 8.65 1.06
CA ARG A 15 -17.22 8.05 2.13
C ARG A 15 -17.94 6.88 2.80
N SER A 16 -19.22 7.03 3.14
CA SER A 16 -20.00 5.95 3.75
C SER A 16 -20.13 4.73 2.84
N ARG A 17 -20.23 4.92 1.52
CA ARG A 17 -20.24 3.84 0.52
C ARG A 17 -18.90 3.13 0.39
N ILE A 18 -17.80 3.88 0.35
CA ILE A 18 -16.44 3.32 0.33
C ILE A 18 -16.18 2.48 1.59
N CYS A 19 -16.75 2.87 2.72
CA CYS A 19 -16.63 2.13 3.99
C CYS A 19 -17.71 1.07 4.19
N ASN A 20 -18.66 0.90 3.27
CA ASN A 20 -19.75 -0.08 3.38
C ASN A 20 -19.51 -1.27 2.43
N PRO A 21 -19.03 -2.40 2.96
CA PRO A 21 -18.75 -3.56 2.11
C PRO A 21 -19.98 -4.13 1.41
N SER A 22 -21.16 -4.08 2.05
CA SER A 22 -22.39 -4.58 1.45
C SER A 22 -22.76 -3.80 0.18
N TYR A 23 -22.43 -2.50 0.14
CA TYR A 23 -22.63 -1.66 -1.05
C TYR A 23 -21.62 -1.97 -2.16
N ILE A 24 -20.34 -2.10 -1.80
CA ILE A 24 -19.22 -2.39 -2.71
C ILE A 24 -19.46 -3.67 -3.54
N PHE A 25 -20.04 -4.71 -2.93
CA PHE A 25 -20.22 -6.00 -3.60
C PHE A 25 -21.52 -6.11 -4.42
N THR A 26 -22.40 -5.10 -4.41
CA THR A 26 -23.64 -5.14 -5.20
C THR A 26 -23.43 -5.26 -6.71
N PRO A 27 -22.45 -4.60 -7.36
CA PRO A 27 -22.25 -4.73 -8.81
C PRO A 27 -21.77 -6.13 -9.22
N PHE A 28 -21.09 -6.83 -8.30
CA PHE A 28 -20.56 -8.17 -8.56
C PHE A 28 -21.61 -9.27 -8.38
N SER A 29 -22.72 -9.01 -7.67
CA SER A 29 -23.75 -10.03 -7.45
C SER A 29 -24.56 -10.37 -8.71
N ASP A 30 -24.60 -9.45 -9.68
CA ASP A 30 -25.39 -9.59 -10.91
C ASP A 30 -24.60 -10.23 -12.06
N SER A 31 -23.30 -10.47 -11.89
CA SER A 31 -22.47 -11.15 -12.90
C SER A 31 -22.70 -12.67 -12.87
N PRO A 32 -23.32 -13.27 -13.90
CA PRO A 32 -23.70 -14.69 -13.92
C PRO A 32 -22.49 -15.63 -14.03
N GLU A 33 -21.35 -15.13 -14.51
CA GLU A 33 -20.12 -15.91 -14.70
C GLU A 33 -19.21 -15.93 -13.47
N SER A 34 -19.44 -15.01 -12.54
CA SER A 34 -18.58 -14.85 -11.38
C SER A 34 -19.07 -15.68 -10.18
N ASN A 35 -18.13 -16.21 -9.40
CA ASN A 35 -18.45 -16.91 -8.14
C ASN A 35 -19.14 -16.00 -7.10
N TYR A 36 -19.24 -14.68 -7.36
CA TYR A 36 -19.87 -13.68 -6.49
C TYR A 36 -21.40 -13.79 -6.43
N SER A 37 -22.07 -14.23 -7.50
CA SER A 37 -23.53 -14.46 -7.48
C SER A 37 -23.95 -15.51 -6.45
N LYS A 38 -23.11 -16.54 -6.24
CA LYS A 38 -23.31 -17.63 -5.26
C LYS A 38 -23.03 -17.21 -3.81
N LEU A 39 -22.49 -16.01 -3.61
CA LEU A 39 -22.05 -15.50 -2.31
C LEU A 39 -23.05 -14.57 -1.62
N LYS A 40 -24.17 -14.21 -2.27
CA LYS A 40 -25.21 -13.32 -1.70
C LYS A 40 -25.67 -13.73 -0.30
N PHE A 41 -25.62 -15.04 0.00
CA PHE A 41 -26.01 -15.60 1.29
C PHE A 41 -24.86 -15.74 2.31
N ILE A 42 -23.59 -15.79 1.87
CA ILE A 42 -22.42 -16.02 2.72
C ILE A 42 -21.81 -14.69 3.22
N ILE A 43 -21.93 -13.62 2.42
CA ILE A 43 -21.31 -12.32 2.68
C ILE A 43 -22.05 -11.51 3.77
N SER A 44 -23.22 -11.95 4.23
CA SER A 44 -24.19 -11.07 4.89
C SER A 44 -23.74 -10.37 6.19
N ASN A 45 -22.71 -10.78 6.95
CA ASN A 45 -22.33 -10.01 8.16
C ASN A 45 -20.90 -10.19 8.72
N SER A 46 -20.03 -11.07 8.19
CA SER A 46 -18.72 -11.36 8.83
C SER A 46 -17.54 -11.66 7.90
N VAL A 47 -17.76 -11.75 6.58
CA VAL A 47 -16.70 -12.11 5.60
C VAL A 47 -16.37 -10.93 4.66
N THR A 48 -17.15 -9.86 4.70
CA THR A 48 -17.00 -8.65 3.87
C THR A 48 -15.64 -7.97 4.01
N ASP A 49 -15.19 -7.76 5.26
CA ASP A 49 -13.91 -7.10 5.54
C ASP A 49 -12.73 -7.95 5.05
N PHE A 50 -12.91 -9.27 5.02
CA PHE A 50 -11.92 -10.22 4.51
C PHE A 50 -11.91 -10.30 2.98
N PHE A 51 -13.06 -10.19 2.32
CA PHE A 51 -13.16 -10.13 0.85
C PHE A 51 -12.51 -8.86 0.28
N ILE A 52 -12.59 -7.74 1.01
CA ILE A 52 -11.83 -6.54 0.68
C ILE A 52 -10.33 -6.82 0.82
N ALA A 53 -9.91 -7.54 1.87
CA ALA A 53 -8.51 -7.77 2.18
C ALA A 53 -7.78 -8.85 1.34
N CYS A 54 -8.49 -9.85 0.80
CA CYS A 54 -7.86 -11.04 0.23
C CYS A 54 -8.24 -11.26 -1.25
N ASN A 55 -7.36 -10.84 -2.16
CA ASN A 55 -7.27 -11.42 -3.50
C ASN A 55 -6.63 -12.82 -3.41
N ASN A 56 -6.95 -13.72 -4.36
CA ASN A 56 -6.38 -15.07 -4.47
C ASN A 56 -6.69 -16.01 -3.29
N SER A 57 -7.85 -15.81 -2.66
CA SER A 57 -8.31 -16.67 -1.58
C SER A 57 -9.04 -17.91 -2.06
N THR A 58 -8.85 -19.01 -1.33
CA THR A 58 -9.60 -20.25 -1.48
C THR A 58 -10.58 -20.40 -0.34
N LEU A 59 -11.87 -20.58 -0.65
CA LEU A 59 -12.87 -20.97 0.33
C LEU A 59 -13.07 -22.49 0.31
N LEU A 60 -12.89 -23.11 1.48
CA LEU A 60 -13.15 -24.54 1.70
C LEU A 60 -14.57 -24.73 2.22
N LEU A 61 -15.37 -25.54 1.52
CA LEU A 61 -16.71 -25.90 1.94
C LEU A 61 -16.65 -27.03 2.98
N GLY A 62 -17.40 -26.86 4.07
CA GLY A 62 -17.42 -27.75 5.24
C GLY A 62 -17.81 -29.21 4.96
N PRO A 63 -17.77 -30.07 5.99
CA PRO A 63 -17.82 -31.51 5.84
C PRO A 63 -19.13 -32.04 5.25
N ARG A 64 -18.99 -33.07 4.41
CA ARG A 64 -20.12 -33.77 3.76
C ARG A 64 -21.01 -34.41 4.84
N GLY A 65 -22.21 -33.86 5.07
CA GLY A 65 -23.21 -34.48 5.95
C GLY A 65 -23.84 -33.56 7.00
N CYS A 66 -23.34 -32.33 7.19
CA CYS A 66 -24.04 -31.34 8.02
C CYS A 66 -25.19 -30.71 7.21
N GLY A 67 -26.42 -30.80 7.72
CA GLY A 67 -27.61 -30.23 7.07
C GLY A 67 -27.43 -28.74 6.72
N LYS A 68 -28.18 -28.25 5.73
CA LYS A 68 -28.08 -26.90 5.11
C LYS A 68 -27.98 -25.71 6.09
N ILE A 69 -28.35 -25.90 7.35
CA ILE A 69 -28.36 -24.88 8.41
C ILE A 69 -27.05 -24.85 9.22
N ALA A 70 -26.30 -25.96 9.27
CA ALA A 70 -25.02 -26.07 10.00
C ALA A 70 -23.77 -25.89 9.10
N VAL A 71 -23.96 -25.58 7.81
CA VAL A 71 -22.87 -25.29 6.86
C VAL A 71 -22.37 -23.84 6.99
N CYS A 72 -23.10 -22.97 7.71
CA CYS A 72 -22.76 -21.55 7.83
C CYS A 72 -21.60 -21.22 8.79
N SER A 73 -21.13 -22.15 9.64
CA SER A 73 -20.27 -21.80 10.79
C SER A 73 -18.78 -22.13 10.64
N LEU A 74 -18.28 -22.56 9.48
CA LEU A 74 -16.84 -22.80 9.34
C LEU A 74 -16.27 -22.43 7.95
N PHE A 75 -16.53 -21.20 7.50
CA PHE A 75 -15.85 -20.62 6.34
C PHE A 75 -14.48 -20.09 6.75
N ARG A 76 -13.44 -20.92 6.62
CA ARG A 76 -12.05 -20.44 6.75
C ARG A 76 -11.55 -20.03 5.37
N VAL A 77 -11.64 -18.75 5.08
CA VAL A 77 -11.04 -18.16 3.87
C VAL A 77 -9.54 -18.06 4.13
N ASN A 78 -8.73 -18.74 3.33
CA ASN A 78 -7.27 -18.65 3.42
C ASN A 78 -6.75 -17.97 2.16
N CYS A 79 -5.88 -16.98 2.35
CA CYS A 79 -5.10 -16.33 1.28
C CYS A 79 -3.99 -17.27 0.70
N ILE A 80 -3.95 -18.55 1.13
CA ILE A 80 -2.98 -19.56 0.68
C ILE A 80 -3.70 -20.52 -0.30
N ARG A 81 -3.23 -20.54 -1.55
CA ARG A 81 -3.82 -21.33 -2.64
C ARG A 81 -3.89 -22.84 -2.34
N ASP A 82 -2.92 -23.34 -1.57
CA ASP A 82 -2.76 -24.75 -1.18
C ASP A 82 -3.07 -25.01 0.31
N ALA A 83 -3.96 -24.22 0.91
CA ALA A 83 -4.31 -24.38 2.33
C ALA A 83 -4.80 -25.78 2.71
N ASP A 84 -5.35 -26.53 1.76
CA ASP A 84 -5.77 -27.92 1.95
C ASP A 84 -4.60 -28.88 2.18
N GLN A 85 -3.38 -28.56 1.71
CA GLN A 85 -2.18 -29.36 1.97
C GLN A 85 -1.66 -29.17 3.39
N LEU A 86 -1.96 -28.02 4.02
CA LEU A 86 -1.62 -27.72 5.40
C LEU A 86 -2.58 -28.37 6.41
N LEU A 87 -3.72 -28.90 5.94
CA LEU A 87 -4.65 -29.63 6.80
C LEU A 87 -4.10 -31.02 7.11
N GLU A 88 -4.17 -31.41 8.39
CA GLU A 88 -3.88 -32.78 8.81
C GLU A 88 -4.75 -33.78 8.02
N LYS A 89 -4.19 -34.94 7.65
CA LYS A 89 -4.83 -35.93 6.77
C LYS A 89 -6.28 -36.27 7.17
N ARG A 90 -6.54 -36.40 8.48
CA ARG A 90 -7.88 -36.69 9.01
C ARG A 90 -8.84 -35.54 8.74
N VAL A 91 -8.41 -34.30 8.96
CA VAL A 91 -9.20 -33.10 8.70
C VAL A 91 -9.47 -32.96 7.20
N ARG A 92 -8.43 -33.07 6.37
CA ARG A 92 -8.52 -32.98 4.91
C ARG A 92 -9.52 -33.97 4.29
N SER A 93 -9.61 -35.19 4.84
CA SER A 93 -10.54 -36.22 4.39
C SER A 93 -12.01 -35.85 4.61
N HIS A 94 -12.30 -35.10 5.68
CA HIS A 94 -13.67 -34.70 6.02
C HIS A 94 -14.15 -33.48 5.21
N PHE A 95 -13.24 -32.66 4.68
CA PHE A 95 -13.61 -31.49 3.89
C PHE A 95 -14.05 -31.85 2.46
N SER A 96 -14.97 -31.06 1.91
CA SER A 96 -15.31 -31.13 0.51
C SER A 96 -14.11 -30.67 -0.33
N HIS A 97 -13.71 -31.45 -1.34
CA HIS A 97 -12.69 -31.03 -2.32
C HIS A 97 -13.16 -29.91 -3.26
N ARG A 98 -14.40 -29.41 -3.11
CA ARG A 98 -14.87 -28.25 -3.85
C ARG A 98 -14.24 -26.99 -3.27
N LYS A 99 -13.39 -26.35 -4.07
CA LYS A 99 -12.75 -25.07 -3.79
C LYS A 99 -13.44 -23.98 -4.59
N LEU A 100 -13.80 -22.88 -3.94
CA LEU A 100 -14.17 -21.65 -4.65
C LEU A 100 -12.94 -20.74 -4.66
N LEU A 101 -12.48 -20.40 -5.85
CA LEU A 101 -11.38 -19.48 -6.07
C LEU A 101 -11.94 -18.09 -6.36
N PHE A 102 -11.36 -17.09 -5.69
CA PHE A 102 -11.61 -15.68 -5.96
C PHE A 102 -10.45 -15.09 -6.74
N LEU A 103 -10.72 -14.72 -7.98
CA LEU A 103 -9.79 -14.01 -8.82
C LEU A 103 -9.93 -12.51 -8.58
N PRO A 104 -8.85 -11.72 -8.72
CA PRO A 104 -8.98 -10.27 -8.76
C PRO A 104 -9.94 -9.87 -9.89
N PRO A 105 -10.71 -8.78 -9.69
CA PRO A 105 -11.60 -8.27 -10.72
C PRO A 105 -10.82 -7.83 -11.96
N SER A 106 -11.46 -7.90 -13.12
CA SER A 106 -10.89 -7.36 -14.35
C SER A 106 -10.86 -5.82 -14.32
N LYS A 107 -10.12 -5.20 -15.25
CA LYS A 107 -10.07 -3.73 -15.38
C LYS A 107 -11.47 -3.14 -15.63
N GLU A 108 -12.27 -3.81 -16.44
CA GLU A 108 -13.64 -3.39 -16.76
C GLU A 108 -14.55 -3.48 -15.53
N GLU A 109 -14.36 -4.50 -14.69
CA GLU A 109 -15.08 -4.65 -13.43
C GLU A 109 -14.66 -3.59 -12.40
N LEU A 110 -13.37 -3.25 -12.32
CA LEU A 110 -12.87 -2.17 -11.47
C LEU A 110 -13.43 -0.81 -11.90
N GLN A 111 -13.52 -0.55 -13.21
CA GLN A 111 -14.10 0.68 -13.74
C GLN A 111 -15.59 0.79 -13.41
N LYS A 112 -16.35 -0.31 -13.58
CA LYS A 112 -17.76 -0.38 -13.16
C LYS A 112 -17.93 -0.14 -11.67
N LEU A 113 -17.05 -0.72 -10.85
CA LEU A 113 -17.06 -0.51 -9.41
C LEU A 113 -16.79 0.95 -9.04
N LEU A 114 -15.83 1.58 -9.70
CA LEU A 114 -15.49 2.99 -9.51
C LEU A 114 -16.69 3.90 -9.80
N GLU A 115 -17.34 3.72 -10.95
CA GLU A 115 -18.53 4.48 -11.33
C GLU A 115 -19.69 4.23 -10.36
N HIS A 116 -19.89 2.98 -9.94
CA HIS A 116 -20.92 2.63 -8.98
C HIS A 116 -20.71 3.30 -7.61
N ILE A 117 -19.48 3.34 -7.11
CA ILE A 117 -19.17 3.93 -5.80
C ILE A 117 -19.33 5.46 -5.81
N LEU A 118 -18.79 6.11 -6.84
CA LEU A 118 -18.69 7.56 -6.91
C LEU A 118 -19.98 8.25 -7.42
N SER A 119 -20.81 7.57 -8.21
CA SER A 119 -22.02 8.18 -8.79
C SER A 119 -23.07 8.51 -7.73
N LEU A 120 -23.62 9.73 -7.76
CA LEU A 120 -24.66 10.16 -6.83
C LEU A 120 -26.04 9.65 -7.28
N PRO A 121 -26.90 9.17 -6.35
CA PRO A 121 -28.24 8.74 -6.70
C PRO A 121 -29.13 9.93 -7.00
N ILE A 122 -29.80 9.87 -8.16
CA ILE A 122 -30.67 10.93 -8.69
C ILE A 122 -31.95 11.10 -7.84
N ASP A 123 -32.38 10.03 -7.16
CA ASP A 123 -33.65 9.94 -6.43
C ASP A 123 -33.54 10.32 -4.94
N SER A 124 -32.43 10.90 -4.51
CA SER A 124 -32.08 11.07 -3.10
C SER A 124 -32.01 12.53 -2.64
N SER A 125 -31.61 12.76 -1.38
CA SER A 125 -31.61 14.01 -0.59
C SER A 125 -30.84 15.23 -1.15
N PHE A 126 -30.44 15.19 -2.42
CA PHE A 126 -29.69 16.24 -3.11
C PHE A 126 -30.60 17.03 -4.05
N SER A 127 -30.17 18.22 -4.46
CA SER A 127 -30.80 18.86 -5.62
C SER A 127 -30.51 18.02 -6.86
N HIS A 128 -31.56 17.71 -7.63
CA HIS A 128 -31.49 16.92 -8.86
C HIS A 128 -30.42 17.45 -9.84
N ASP A 129 -30.34 18.77 -9.99
CA ASP A 129 -29.38 19.44 -10.88
C ASP A 129 -27.92 19.18 -10.47
N TYR A 130 -27.62 19.22 -9.18
CA TYR A 130 -26.28 18.94 -8.65
C TYR A 130 -25.87 17.48 -8.87
N ALA A 131 -26.77 16.52 -8.63
CA ALA A 131 -26.47 15.10 -8.85
C ALA A 131 -26.18 14.80 -10.34
N ILE A 132 -26.95 15.42 -11.24
CA ILE A 132 -26.72 15.32 -12.69
C ILE A 132 -25.37 15.94 -13.07
N GLU A 133 -25.09 17.16 -12.60
CA GLU A 133 -23.84 17.84 -12.91
C GLU A 133 -22.61 17.08 -12.37
N PHE A 134 -22.70 16.57 -11.14
CA PHE A 134 -21.66 15.78 -10.52
C PHE A 134 -21.38 14.50 -11.32
N ASN A 135 -22.43 13.74 -11.67
CA ASN A 135 -22.29 12.51 -12.45
C ASN A 135 -21.75 12.79 -13.87
N ALA A 136 -22.17 13.88 -14.51
CA ALA A 136 -21.63 14.30 -15.81
C ALA A 136 -20.12 14.62 -15.73
N LYS A 137 -19.68 15.33 -14.70
CA LYS A 137 -18.26 15.60 -14.45
C LYS A 137 -17.48 14.33 -14.12
N LEU A 138 -18.06 13.42 -13.34
CA LEU A 138 -17.46 12.13 -13.01
C LEU A 138 -17.19 11.33 -14.29
N HIS A 139 -18.18 11.16 -15.17
CA HIS A 139 -18.00 10.44 -16.43
C HIS A 139 -16.94 11.10 -17.33
N LYS A 140 -16.86 12.44 -17.33
CA LYS A 140 -15.80 13.15 -18.05
C LYS A 140 -14.40 12.83 -17.50
N ILE A 141 -14.26 12.70 -16.18
CA ILE A 141 -12.98 12.34 -15.54
C ILE A 141 -12.62 10.89 -15.81
N VAL A 142 -13.58 9.97 -15.66
CA VAL A 142 -13.37 8.54 -15.91
C VAL A 142 -13.00 8.28 -17.38
N GLY A 143 -13.54 9.07 -18.31
CA GLY A 143 -13.19 9.03 -19.73
C GLY A 143 -11.88 9.76 -20.10
N ASP A 144 -11.22 10.45 -19.17
CA ASP A 144 -9.94 11.13 -19.44
C ASP A 144 -8.81 10.09 -19.56
N CYS A 145 -7.98 10.20 -20.61
CA CYS A 145 -6.84 9.31 -20.80
C CYS A 145 -5.87 9.34 -19.62
N ARG A 146 -5.67 10.52 -19.00
CA ARG A 146 -4.77 10.70 -17.86
C ARG A 146 -5.29 9.99 -16.61
N PHE A 147 -6.60 9.97 -16.42
CA PHE A 147 -7.21 9.22 -15.32
C PHE A 147 -7.09 7.71 -15.56
N THR A 148 -7.30 7.28 -16.80
CA THR A 148 -7.11 5.88 -17.20
C THR A 148 -5.67 5.40 -16.94
N GLU A 149 -4.66 6.23 -17.26
CA GLU A 149 -3.25 5.95 -16.93
C GLU A 149 -3.01 5.80 -15.43
N ILE A 150 -3.65 6.61 -14.59
CA ILE A 150 -3.56 6.49 -13.12
C ILE A 150 -4.16 5.15 -12.66
N VAL A 151 -5.34 4.78 -13.17
CA VAL A 151 -6.00 3.50 -12.86
C VAL A 151 -5.19 2.30 -13.35
N ASP A 152 -4.54 2.43 -14.51
CA ASP A 152 -3.64 1.40 -15.05
C ASP A 152 -2.39 1.23 -14.19
N THR A 153 -1.82 2.33 -13.71
CA THR A 153 -0.67 2.30 -12.79
C THR A 153 -1.06 1.64 -11.46
N LEU A 154 -2.24 1.97 -10.91
CA LEU A 154 -2.77 1.33 -9.71
C LEU A 154 -2.93 -0.19 -9.92
N SER A 155 -3.61 -0.58 -11.00
CA SER A 155 -3.90 -1.98 -11.31
C SER A 155 -2.65 -2.80 -11.62
N GLY A 156 -1.63 -2.17 -12.23
CA GLY A 156 -0.34 -2.79 -12.48
C GLY A 156 0.47 -3.06 -11.20
N SER A 157 0.27 -2.26 -10.15
CA SER A 157 0.92 -2.44 -8.85
C SER A 157 0.18 -3.43 -7.94
N ASP A 158 -1.14 -3.28 -7.82
CA ASP A 158 -2.00 -4.11 -6.99
C ASP A 158 -3.43 -4.09 -7.56
N SER A 159 -3.91 -5.25 -8.01
CA SER A 159 -5.24 -5.43 -8.58
C SER A 159 -6.33 -5.70 -7.52
N THR A 160 -6.06 -5.46 -6.24
CA THR A 160 -7.06 -5.60 -5.16
C THR A 160 -8.08 -4.48 -5.19
N VAL A 161 -9.33 -4.86 -4.89
CA VAL A 161 -10.41 -3.90 -4.65
C VAL A 161 -10.04 -2.96 -3.50
N ASN A 162 -9.37 -3.44 -2.46
CA ASN A 162 -8.91 -2.58 -1.35
C ASN A 162 -7.93 -1.50 -1.79
N HIS A 163 -7.01 -1.81 -2.70
CA HIS A 163 -6.10 -0.81 -3.24
C HIS A 163 -6.87 0.30 -3.96
N LEU A 164 -7.86 -0.07 -4.79
CA LEU A 164 -8.78 0.87 -5.42
C LEU A 164 -9.57 1.68 -4.37
N LEU A 165 -10.14 1.04 -3.36
CA LEU A 165 -10.94 1.73 -2.32
C LEU A 165 -10.10 2.72 -1.52
N LYS A 166 -8.86 2.37 -1.16
CA LYS A 166 -7.91 3.29 -0.52
C LYS A 166 -7.61 4.49 -1.41
N PHE A 167 -7.48 4.27 -2.72
CA PHE A 167 -7.32 5.33 -3.70
C PHE A 167 -8.52 6.26 -3.78
N LEU A 168 -9.71 5.70 -3.94
CA LEU A 168 -10.95 6.48 -3.99
C LEU A 168 -11.16 7.26 -2.69
N PHE A 169 -10.91 6.63 -1.53
CA PHE A 169 -11.00 7.30 -0.24
C PHE A 169 -10.05 8.50 -0.17
N ARG A 170 -8.80 8.34 -0.60
CA ARG A 170 -7.81 9.42 -0.59
C ARG A 170 -8.20 10.54 -1.56
N ALA A 171 -8.64 10.21 -2.77
CA ALA A 171 -9.07 11.18 -3.77
C ALA A 171 -10.26 12.01 -3.29
N VAL A 172 -11.26 11.38 -2.69
CA VAL A 172 -12.44 12.05 -2.11
C VAL A 172 -12.05 12.90 -0.90
N CYS A 173 -11.07 12.48 -0.10
CA CYS A 173 -10.57 13.30 1.02
C CYS A 173 -9.83 14.56 0.59
N CYS A 174 -9.26 14.57 -0.62
CA CYS A 174 -8.60 15.75 -1.17
C CYS A 174 -9.57 16.68 -1.92
N MET A 175 -10.86 16.35 -2.01
CA MET A 175 -11.86 17.17 -2.69
C MET A 175 -12.01 18.53 -1.99
N ASP A 176 -12.01 19.58 -2.78
CA ASP A 176 -12.27 20.93 -2.30
C ASP A 176 -13.78 21.14 -2.12
N LEU A 177 -14.20 21.51 -0.91
CA LEU A 177 -15.60 21.74 -0.56
C LEU A 177 -16.15 23.04 -1.15
N ASP A 178 -15.27 23.99 -1.49
CA ASP A 178 -15.66 25.25 -2.14
C ASP A 178 -15.97 25.03 -3.62
N PHE A 179 -15.18 24.19 -4.28
CA PHE A 179 -15.44 23.78 -5.67
C PHE A 179 -16.57 22.75 -5.75
N GLY A 180 -16.64 21.83 -4.78
CA GLY A 180 -17.73 20.87 -4.63
C GLY A 180 -17.72 19.69 -5.61
N PHE A 181 -16.70 19.55 -6.46
CA PHE A 181 -16.60 18.44 -7.42
C PHE A 181 -15.25 17.73 -7.33
N LEU A 182 -15.24 16.44 -7.67
CA LEU A 182 -14.00 15.70 -7.87
C LEU A 182 -13.29 16.24 -9.11
N THR A 183 -11.96 16.38 -9.03
CA THR A 183 -11.10 16.81 -10.14
C THR A 183 -9.98 15.80 -10.39
N LEU A 184 -9.37 15.87 -11.58
CA LEU A 184 -8.21 15.05 -11.90
C LEU A 184 -7.01 15.33 -10.97
N GLU A 185 -6.86 16.56 -10.48
CA GLU A 185 -5.78 16.92 -9.54
C GLU A 185 -5.95 16.19 -8.20
N ASN A 186 -7.19 15.93 -7.76
CA ASN A 186 -7.44 15.10 -6.57
C ASN A 186 -6.96 13.66 -6.79
N SER A 187 -7.14 13.12 -8.00
CA SER A 187 -6.63 11.79 -8.36
C SER A 187 -5.10 11.76 -8.41
N LYS A 188 -4.44 12.79 -8.97
CA LYS A 188 -2.98 12.91 -8.99
C LYS A 188 -2.37 13.02 -7.58
N THR A 189 -2.98 13.82 -6.72
CA THR A 189 -2.53 13.92 -5.32
C THR A 189 -2.77 12.63 -4.55
N ALA A 190 -3.87 11.92 -4.83
CA ALA A 190 -4.17 10.63 -4.22
C ALA A 190 -3.19 9.52 -4.63
N ILE A 191 -2.85 9.40 -5.92
CA ILE A 191 -1.90 8.38 -6.39
C ILE A 191 -0.50 8.57 -5.77
N LEU A 192 -0.03 9.82 -5.69
CA LEU A 192 1.23 10.16 -5.04
C LEU A 192 1.24 9.78 -3.55
N SER A 193 0.10 9.92 -2.87
CA SER A 193 0.00 9.53 -1.46
C SER A 193 -0.02 8.01 -1.25
N ILE A 194 -0.46 7.23 -2.24
CA ILE A 194 -0.56 5.76 -2.12
C ILE A 194 0.75 5.11 -2.50
N GLN A 195 1.44 5.67 -3.50
CA GLN A 195 2.73 5.21 -3.97
C GLN A 195 3.90 5.86 -3.23
N ARG A 196 3.69 6.30 -1.98
CA ARG A 196 4.76 6.88 -1.17
C ARG A 196 5.88 5.86 -0.96
N GLN A 197 7.11 6.33 -1.13
CA GLN A 197 8.32 5.55 -0.91
C GLN A 197 9.01 6.07 0.36
N PRO A 198 8.68 5.55 1.56
CA PRO A 198 9.12 6.14 2.83
C PRO A 198 10.65 6.17 2.97
N LYS A 199 11.34 5.14 2.46
CA LYS A 199 12.81 5.10 2.45
C LYS A 199 13.41 6.23 1.60
N LEU A 200 12.85 6.47 0.42
CA LEU A 200 13.32 7.52 -0.49
C LEU A 200 13.01 8.92 0.07
N GLU A 201 11.85 9.11 0.67
CA GLU A 201 11.48 10.36 1.35
C GLU A 201 12.43 10.67 2.50
N CYS A 202 12.78 9.66 3.31
CA CYS A 202 13.74 9.81 4.40
C CYS A 202 15.12 10.26 3.89
N LEU A 203 15.59 9.69 2.77
CA LEU A 203 16.84 10.12 2.12
C LEU A 203 16.80 11.56 1.60
N GLN A 204 15.63 12.01 1.13
CA GLN A 204 15.47 13.32 0.49
C GLN A 204 15.33 14.48 1.46
N ALA A 205 14.61 14.27 2.57
CA ALA A 205 14.20 15.35 3.46
C ALA A 205 14.69 15.20 4.91
N ASP A 206 14.88 13.96 5.40
CA ASP A 206 15.06 13.71 6.83
C ASP A 206 16.51 13.36 7.21
N CYS A 207 17.32 12.88 6.26
CA CYS A 207 18.73 12.53 6.50
C CYS A 207 19.65 13.76 6.53
N SER A 208 20.49 13.82 7.55
CA SER A 208 21.61 14.76 7.65
C SER A 208 22.76 14.39 6.71
N ILE A 209 23.63 15.37 6.42
CA ILE A 209 24.81 15.18 5.57
C ILE A 209 25.70 14.02 6.06
N LEU A 210 25.89 13.91 7.37
CA LEU A 210 26.68 12.83 7.98
C LEU A 210 26.05 11.45 7.76
N GLU A 211 24.73 11.36 7.86
CA GLU A 211 24.01 10.10 7.61
C GLU A 211 24.11 9.69 6.15
N LEU A 212 24.01 10.64 5.22
CA LEU A 212 24.24 10.39 3.80
C LEU A 212 25.67 9.89 3.55
N TYR A 213 26.69 10.49 4.17
CA TYR A 213 28.07 9.98 4.08
C TYR A 213 28.21 8.56 4.61
N ILE A 214 27.58 8.25 5.74
CA ILE A 214 27.59 6.91 6.33
C ILE A 214 26.94 5.90 5.36
N LEU A 215 25.80 6.24 4.75
CA LEU A 215 25.13 5.39 3.77
C LEU A 215 25.99 5.15 2.52
N VAL A 216 26.67 6.19 2.01
CA VAL A 216 27.62 6.05 0.88
C VAL A 216 28.80 5.16 1.27
N CYS A 217 29.32 5.26 2.49
CA CYS A 217 30.37 4.37 2.98
C CYS A 217 29.89 2.92 3.01
N MET A 218 28.68 2.66 3.49
CA MET A 218 28.09 1.32 3.55
C MET A 218 27.88 0.74 2.14
N MET A 219 27.37 1.54 1.20
CA MET A 219 27.23 1.15 -0.21
C MET A 219 28.59 0.75 -0.82
N ARG A 220 29.64 1.55 -0.59
CA ARG A 220 31.00 1.22 -1.07
C ARG A 220 31.57 -0.05 -0.47
N LEU A 221 31.20 -0.39 0.77
CA LEU A 221 31.60 -1.66 1.40
C LEU A 221 30.87 -2.85 0.76
N GLU A 222 29.60 -2.67 0.39
CA GLU A 222 28.83 -3.67 -0.36
C GLU A 222 29.37 -3.87 -1.78
N ASP A 223 29.78 -2.80 -2.47
CA ASP A 223 30.43 -2.86 -3.80
C ASP A 223 31.79 -3.60 -3.75
N LYS A 224 32.46 -3.58 -2.59
CA LYS A 224 33.68 -4.37 -2.34
C LYS A 224 33.39 -5.83 -1.97
N GLU A 225 32.15 -6.29 -2.13
CA GLU A 225 31.67 -7.63 -1.78
C GLU A 225 31.97 -8.03 -0.33
N GLN A 226 31.94 -7.05 0.59
CA GLN A 226 32.19 -7.34 1.99
C GLN A 226 30.97 -8.02 2.63
N ASN A 227 31.07 -9.34 2.81
CA ASN A 227 30.00 -10.20 3.33
C ASN A 227 29.46 -9.80 4.72
N SER A 228 30.25 -9.10 5.53
CA SER A 228 29.80 -8.52 6.80
C SER A 228 30.61 -7.28 7.17
N TYR A 229 29.91 -6.24 7.64
CA TYR A 229 30.53 -5.01 8.11
C TYR A 229 29.77 -4.44 9.31
N ASN A 230 30.48 -3.71 10.17
CA ASN A 230 29.95 -3.07 11.38
C ASN A 230 30.36 -1.60 11.42
N PHE A 231 29.98 -0.88 12.48
CA PHE A 231 30.30 0.55 12.62
C PHE A 231 31.80 0.85 12.47
N ASN A 232 32.68 -0.03 12.98
CA ASN A 232 34.12 0.15 12.83
C ASN A 232 34.58 0.10 11.38
N SER A 233 34.06 -0.86 10.60
CA SER A 233 34.33 -0.96 9.17
C SER A 233 33.87 0.30 8.42
N VAL A 234 32.67 0.80 8.76
CA VAL A 234 32.12 2.04 8.18
C VAL A 234 32.99 3.24 8.51
N MET A 235 33.43 3.39 9.76
CA MET A 235 34.32 4.49 10.17
C MET A 235 35.68 4.44 9.48
N LYS A 236 36.20 3.24 9.19
CA LYS A 236 37.44 3.08 8.43
C LYS A 236 37.28 3.56 6.98
N GLU A 237 36.16 3.22 6.33
CA GLU A 237 35.85 3.70 4.99
C GLU A 237 35.61 5.22 4.99
N TYR A 238 34.87 5.74 5.98
CA TYR A 238 34.61 7.17 6.14
C TYR A 238 35.92 7.98 6.26
N LYS A 239 36.86 7.50 7.09
CA LYS A 239 38.20 8.09 7.16
C LYS A 239 38.94 8.01 5.82
N GLY A 240 38.86 6.88 5.12
CA GLY A 240 39.48 6.72 3.80
C GLY A 240 38.93 7.70 2.76
N ILE A 241 37.63 7.99 2.78
CA ILE A 241 37.01 9.00 1.92
C ILE A 241 37.51 10.40 2.28
N HIS A 242 37.52 10.75 3.57
CA HIS A 242 38.03 12.04 4.03
C HIS A 242 39.48 12.25 3.60
N ASP A 243 40.34 11.26 3.80
CA ASP A 243 41.76 11.33 3.45
C ASP A 243 41.97 11.46 1.92
N SER A 244 41.09 10.85 1.11
CA SER A 244 41.19 10.86 -0.36
C SER A 244 40.67 12.14 -1.00
N TYR A 245 39.55 12.68 -0.51
CA TYR A 245 38.86 13.83 -1.10
C TYR A 245 39.06 15.13 -0.31
N GLN A 246 39.75 15.07 0.84
CA GLN A 246 39.95 16.20 1.75
C GLN A 246 38.64 16.95 2.03
N THR A 247 37.59 16.21 2.38
CA THR A 247 36.29 16.81 2.69
C THR A 247 36.44 17.80 3.85
N SER A 248 35.79 18.97 3.76
CA SER A 248 35.86 20.00 4.80
C SER A 248 35.35 19.52 6.16
N ASP A 249 34.39 18.58 6.15
CA ASP A 249 33.73 18.08 7.33
C ASP A 249 34.26 16.68 7.69
N TYR A 250 34.90 16.58 8.87
CA TYR A 250 35.29 15.31 9.49
C TYR A 250 34.72 15.25 10.92
N TYR A 251 33.68 14.44 11.09
CA TYR A 251 32.95 14.37 12.36
C TYR A 251 33.63 13.41 13.36
N ALA A 252 33.52 13.75 14.64
CA ALA A 252 34.01 12.90 15.71
C ALA A 252 33.23 11.58 15.79
N ARG A 253 33.92 10.50 16.18
CA ARG A 253 33.37 9.13 16.20
C ARG A 253 32.05 8.99 16.95
N ASN A 254 31.91 9.67 18.10
CA ASN A 254 30.68 9.65 18.91
C ASN A 254 29.49 10.31 18.19
N VAL A 255 29.74 11.32 17.34
CA VAL A 255 28.71 11.95 16.52
C VAL A 255 28.31 11.00 15.39
N CYS A 256 29.28 10.36 14.74
CA CYS A 256 29.01 9.33 13.73
C CYS A 256 28.25 8.14 14.30
N LEU A 257 28.52 7.75 15.55
CA LEU A 257 27.79 6.67 16.21
C LEU A 257 26.31 7.04 16.41
N ARG A 258 26.01 8.28 16.83
CA ARG A 258 24.63 8.75 16.96
C ARG A 258 23.89 8.76 15.63
N ALA A 259 24.55 9.20 14.55
CA ALA A 259 24.00 9.15 13.20
C ALA A 259 23.74 7.69 12.76
N PHE A 260 24.67 6.78 13.06
CA PHE A 260 24.50 5.35 12.79
C PHE A 260 23.33 4.73 13.58
N GLU A 261 23.16 5.10 14.85
CA GLU A 261 22.02 4.67 15.67
C GLU A 261 20.69 5.23 15.14
N HIS A 262 20.68 6.46 14.65
CA HIS A 262 19.49 7.06 14.04
C HIS A 262 19.13 6.36 12.72
N LEU A 263 20.11 6.02 11.88
CA LEU A 263 19.88 5.21 10.67
C LEU A 263 19.27 3.83 10.98
N LEU A 264 19.63 3.21 12.11
CA LEU A 264 18.99 1.98 12.60
C LEU A 264 17.53 2.22 13.00
N GLN A 265 17.24 3.36 13.66
CA GLN A 265 15.87 3.74 14.06
C GLN A 265 14.97 4.04 12.85
N CYS A 266 15.53 4.65 11.79
CA CYS A 266 14.83 4.92 10.54
C CYS A 266 14.66 3.67 9.65
N GLU A 267 15.17 2.49 10.07
CA GLU A 267 15.15 1.24 9.31
C GLU A 267 15.77 1.37 7.91
N LEU A 268 16.74 2.28 7.74
CA LEU A 268 17.56 2.38 6.54
C LEU A 268 18.70 1.34 6.56
N ILE A 269 19.09 0.93 7.77
CA ILE A 269 20.06 -0.14 8.03
C ILE A 269 19.47 -1.07 9.10
N CYS A 270 19.88 -2.34 9.11
CA CYS A 270 19.50 -3.25 10.19
C CYS A 270 20.60 -4.22 10.55
N PHE A 271 20.50 -4.81 11.74
CA PHE A 271 21.40 -5.88 12.14
C PHE A 271 21.15 -7.14 11.30
N THR A 272 22.21 -7.86 10.93
CA THR A 272 22.09 -9.16 10.25
C THR A 272 21.63 -10.26 11.22
N GLU A 273 21.98 -10.14 12.49
CA GLU A 273 21.63 -11.10 13.54
C GLU A 273 20.84 -10.46 14.70
N ASN A 274 19.68 -11.06 14.99
CA ASN A 274 18.82 -10.67 16.12
C ASN A 274 19.33 -11.19 17.48
N ARG A 275 20.31 -12.11 17.50
CA ARG A 275 20.79 -12.79 18.71
C ARG A 275 21.83 -12.00 19.51
N GLY A 276 22.23 -10.81 19.05
CA GLY A 276 23.33 -10.01 19.60
C GLY A 276 22.94 -8.94 20.63
N GLN A 277 21.86 -9.09 21.39
CA GLN A 277 21.42 -8.07 22.36
C GLN A 277 22.47 -7.72 23.43
N SER A 278 23.43 -8.60 23.70
CA SER A 278 24.50 -8.38 24.69
C SER A 278 25.76 -7.68 24.13
N GLN A 279 25.87 -7.50 22.82
CA GLN A 279 27.02 -6.83 22.19
C GLN A 279 26.72 -5.35 21.94
N SER A 280 27.69 -4.48 22.21
CA SER A 280 27.58 -3.05 21.88
C SER A 280 27.31 -2.85 20.38
N VAL A 281 26.51 -1.85 20.05
CA VAL A 281 26.05 -1.53 18.68
C VAL A 281 27.21 -1.47 17.69
N GLU A 282 28.37 -0.95 18.11
CA GLU A 282 29.55 -0.75 17.25
C GLU A 282 30.14 -2.03 16.64
N PHE A 283 29.94 -3.18 17.28
CA PHE A 283 30.55 -4.45 16.86
C PHE A 283 29.59 -5.34 16.10
N ARG A 284 28.30 -5.04 16.17
CA ARG A 284 27.28 -5.88 15.56
C ARG A 284 27.30 -5.72 14.04
N PRO A 285 27.26 -6.83 13.28
CA PRO A 285 27.19 -6.77 11.83
C PRO A 285 25.83 -6.18 11.39
N VAL A 286 25.89 -5.31 10.40
CA VAL A 286 24.74 -4.62 9.81
C VAL A 286 24.67 -4.84 8.31
N LYS A 287 23.51 -4.57 7.73
CA LYS A 287 23.25 -4.55 6.30
C LYS A 287 22.45 -3.31 5.92
N LEU A 288 22.63 -2.84 4.69
CA LEU A 288 21.83 -1.78 4.10
C LEU A 288 20.45 -2.34 3.72
N LEU A 289 19.38 -1.58 3.99
CA LEU A 289 18.02 -1.94 3.59
C LEU A 289 17.54 -1.17 2.36
N ILE A 290 18.43 -0.40 1.75
CA ILE A 290 18.20 0.42 0.56
C ILE A 290 19.09 -0.12 -0.55
N SER A 291 18.55 -0.26 -1.75
CA SER A 291 19.35 -0.65 -2.90
C SER A 291 20.20 0.52 -3.42
N SER A 292 21.32 0.22 -4.09
CA SER A 292 22.12 1.25 -4.77
C SER A 292 21.31 2.08 -5.78
N HIS A 293 20.33 1.44 -6.44
CA HIS A 293 19.43 2.08 -7.40
C HIS A 293 18.41 3.03 -6.75
N GLU A 294 18.12 2.90 -5.45
CA GLU A 294 17.27 3.83 -4.70
C GLU A 294 18.11 4.93 -4.02
N LEU A 295 19.31 4.57 -3.53
CA LEU A 295 20.19 5.49 -2.83
C LEU A 295 20.67 6.62 -3.74
N TYR A 296 21.10 6.31 -4.97
CA TYR A 296 21.65 7.32 -5.89
C TYR A 296 20.62 8.40 -6.29
N PRO A 297 19.38 8.06 -6.73
CA PRO A 297 18.34 9.07 -6.94
C PRO A 297 17.98 9.86 -5.67
N GLY A 298 17.97 9.19 -4.51
CA GLY A 298 17.74 9.83 -3.21
C GLY A 298 18.77 10.91 -2.90
N LEU A 299 20.06 10.58 -3.06
CA LEU A 299 21.18 11.51 -2.88
C LEU A 299 21.12 12.68 -3.85
N LYS A 300 20.85 12.42 -5.14
CA LYS A 300 20.75 13.48 -6.16
C LYS A 300 19.59 14.44 -5.92
N SER A 301 18.51 13.95 -5.33
CA SER A 301 17.31 14.75 -5.04
C SER A 301 17.43 15.56 -3.74
N ASN A 302 18.38 15.19 -2.85
CA ASN A 302 18.60 15.90 -1.59
C ASN A 302 19.43 17.18 -1.83
N ARG A 303 18.84 18.34 -1.48
CA ARG A 303 19.43 19.67 -1.69
C ARG A 303 20.71 19.91 -0.88
N SER A 304 20.90 19.16 0.19
CA SER A 304 22.02 19.30 1.11
C SER A 304 23.13 18.28 0.84
N CYS A 305 22.98 17.41 -0.16
CA CYS A 305 23.93 16.36 -0.46
C CYS A 305 25.26 16.93 -1.00
N PRO A 306 26.41 16.65 -0.37
CA PRO A 306 27.70 17.05 -0.90
C PRO A 306 28.03 16.36 -2.23
N VAL A 307 28.75 17.06 -3.11
CA VAL A 307 29.19 16.50 -4.42
C VAL A 307 30.07 15.26 -4.24
N SER A 308 30.81 15.16 -3.14
CA SER A 308 31.62 13.99 -2.76
C SER A 308 30.80 12.73 -2.46
N CYS A 309 29.48 12.84 -2.29
CA CYS A 309 28.57 11.70 -2.11
C CYS A 309 27.94 11.20 -3.43
N LEU A 310 28.14 11.92 -4.55
CA LEU A 310 27.60 11.59 -5.88
C LEU A 310 28.66 10.94 -6.78
#